data_AF-A0A5S5CB96-F1
#
_entry.id   AF-A0A5S5CB96-F1
#
_cell.length_a   1.000
_cell.length_b   1.000
_cell.length_c   1.000
_cell.angle_alpha   90.00
_cell.angle_beta   90.00
_cell.angle_gamma   90.00
#
_symmetry.space_group_name_H-M   'P 1'
#
loop_
_entity.id
_entity.type
_entity.pdbx_description
1 polymer ?
#
loop_
_entity_poly.entity_id
_entity_poly.type
_entity_poly.pdbx_seq_one_letter_code
_entity_poly.pdbx_strand_id
1 'polypeptide(L)'
;MFTSITAFEAGWIHESKATQRVMDALTDASLSQAVAPQHRTLGQLAWHIASTPHEMLTRTGLEFPASCHEEKAPASAKAIADAYRETSAALLAAIKEQWNDAKLQETVDMYGDQWQNGLTLHIVIMHEVHHRGQMTVLMRQAGLRVPDLYGPTREDWIEWGQEPQL
;
A
#
# COMPACT_ATOMS: atom_id res chain seq x y z
N MET A 1 -12.23 10.85 -6.35
CA MET A 1 -12.34 11.36 -4.96
C MET A 1 -13.47 10.62 -4.26
N PHE A 2 -13.30 10.23 -3.00
CA PHE A 2 -14.37 9.58 -2.23
C PHE A 2 -15.35 10.60 -1.64
N THR A 3 -16.63 10.28 -1.68
CA THR A 3 -17.72 11.05 -1.04
C THR A 3 -18.50 10.22 -0.03
N SER A 4 -18.13 8.95 0.17
CA SER A 4 -18.74 8.04 1.13
C SER A 4 -17.69 7.19 1.83
N ILE A 5 -17.80 7.07 3.15
CA ILE A 5 -16.94 6.21 3.97
C ILE A 5 -17.10 4.74 3.57
N THR A 6 -18.32 4.30 3.25
CA THR A 6 -18.58 2.94 2.78
C THR A 6 -17.89 2.66 1.44
N ALA A 7 -17.88 3.63 0.52
CA ALA A 7 -17.17 3.48 -0.74
C ALA A 7 -15.65 3.41 -0.53
N PHE A 8 -15.11 4.23 0.37
CA PHE A 8 -13.70 4.15 0.76
C PHE A 8 -13.38 2.81 1.42
N GLU A 9 -14.17 2.33 2.37
CA GLU A 9 -13.97 1.05 3.05
C GLU A 9 -13.87 -0.10 2.04
N ALA A 10 -14.80 -0.16 1.07
CA ALA A 10 -14.76 -1.19 0.04
C ALA A 10 -13.48 -1.13 -0.81
N GLY A 11 -13.08 0.08 -1.23
CA GLY A 11 -11.84 0.29 -1.99
C GLY A 11 -10.60 -0.06 -1.18
N TRP A 12 -10.51 0.42 0.06
CA TRP A 12 -9.38 0.16 0.96
C TRP A 12 -9.25 -1.33 1.27
N ILE A 13 -10.33 -2.04 1.57
CA ILE A 13 -10.29 -3.49 1.83
C ILE A 13 -9.79 -4.25 0.60
N HIS A 14 -10.26 -3.89 -0.60
CA HIS A 14 -9.83 -4.56 -1.82
C HIS A 14 -8.33 -4.35 -2.06
N GLU A 15 -7.89 -3.10 -2.04
CA GLU A 15 -6.52 -2.73 -2.37
C GLU A 15 -5.53 -3.19 -1.31
N SER A 16 -5.87 -3.00 -0.03
CA SER A 16 -4.98 -3.38 1.05
C SER A 16 -4.77 -4.88 1.16
N LYS A 17 -5.79 -5.70 0.85
CA LYS A 17 -5.63 -7.17 0.76
C LYS A 17 -4.68 -7.55 -0.37
N ALA A 18 -4.81 -6.92 -1.54
CA ALA A 18 -3.93 -7.18 -2.67
C ALA A 18 -2.48 -6.80 -2.34
N THR A 19 -2.28 -5.66 -1.68
CA THR A 19 -0.97 -5.22 -1.19
C THR A 19 -0.42 -6.15 -0.11
N GLN A 20 -1.24 -6.62 0.83
CA GLN A 20 -0.79 -7.57 1.85
C GLN A 20 -0.26 -8.87 1.21
N ARG A 21 -0.92 -9.40 0.16
CA ARG A 21 -0.40 -10.57 -0.58
C ARG A 21 0.97 -10.31 -1.19
N VAL A 22 1.21 -9.09 -1.69
CA VAL A 22 2.52 -8.68 -2.21
C VAL A 22 3.56 -8.62 -1.09
N MET A 23 3.22 -8.04 0.07
CA MET A 23 4.11 -7.97 1.23
C MET A 23 4.46 -9.37 1.77
N ASP A 24 3.46 -10.24 1.89
CA ASP A 24 3.60 -11.61 2.39
C ASP A 24 4.47 -12.49 1.46
N ALA A 25 4.61 -12.13 0.17
CA ALA A 25 5.45 -12.83 -0.80
C ALA A 25 6.93 -12.39 -0.76
N LEU A 26 7.26 -11.33 -0.03
CA LEU A 26 8.64 -10.86 0.09
C LEU A 26 9.48 -11.80 0.96
N THR A 27 10.78 -11.83 0.67
CA THR A 27 11.78 -12.52 1.49
C THR A 27 12.89 -11.56 1.87
N ASP A 28 13.59 -11.80 2.98
CA ASP A 28 14.70 -10.96 3.43
C ASP A 28 15.75 -10.75 2.32
N ALA A 29 16.04 -11.79 1.54
CA ALA A 29 16.96 -11.71 0.39
C ALA A 29 16.46 -10.75 -0.71
N SER A 30 15.15 -10.77 -1.00
CA SER A 30 14.55 -9.93 -2.04
C SER A 30 14.58 -8.43 -1.70
N LEU A 31 14.68 -8.06 -0.42
CA LEU A 31 14.57 -6.66 0.02
C LEU A 31 15.68 -5.77 -0.54
N SER A 32 16.81 -6.35 -0.93
CA SER A 32 17.96 -5.64 -1.52
C SER A 32 17.79 -5.33 -3.01
N GLN A 33 16.81 -5.94 -3.69
CA GLN A 33 16.61 -5.76 -5.12
C GLN A 33 16.25 -4.30 -5.45
N ALA A 34 16.96 -3.69 -6.40
CA ALA A 34 16.69 -2.34 -6.88
C ALA A 34 16.59 -2.31 -8.41
N VAL A 35 15.87 -1.32 -8.94
CA VAL A 35 15.75 -1.14 -10.40
C VAL A 35 17.08 -0.72 -11.03
N ALA A 36 17.84 0.10 -10.31
CA ALA A 36 19.11 0.67 -10.71
C ALA A 36 19.90 1.11 -9.47
N PRO A 37 21.21 1.35 -9.57
CA PRO A 37 21.99 1.95 -8.50
C PRO A 37 21.36 3.26 -7.99
N GLN A 38 21.48 3.53 -6.68
CA GLN A 38 20.98 4.75 -6.02
C GLN A 38 19.46 4.95 -6.07
N HIS A 39 18.68 3.94 -6.47
CA HIS A 39 17.22 3.95 -6.37
C HIS A 39 16.76 3.16 -5.14
N ARG A 40 15.51 3.39 -4.72
CA ARG A 40 14.90 2.62 -3.62
C ARG A 40 14.94 1.13 -3.94
N THR A 41 15.30 0.33 -2.95
CA THR A 41 15.19 -1.13 -3.02
C THR A 41 13.73 -1.57 -2.83
N LEU A 42 13.45 -2.84 -3.13
CA LEU A 42 12.15 -3.47 -2.91
C LEU A 42 11.72 -3.34 -1.45
N GLY A 43 12.64 -3.56 -0.50
CA GLY A 43 12.34 -3.39 0.93
C GLY A 43 12.01 -1.94 1.30
N GLN A 44 12.74 -0.96 0.74
CA GLN A 44 12.44 0.44 1.00
C GLN A 44 11.12 0.90 0.37
N LEU A 45 10.74 0.37 -0.80
CA LEU A 45 9.43 0.64 -1.39
C LEU A 45 8.29 -0.01 -0.59
N ALA A 46 8.49 -1.24 -0.13
CA ALA A 46 7.53 -1.94 0.72
C ALA A 46 7.29 -1.18 2.03
N TRP A 47 8.37 -0.71 2.66
CA TRP A 47 8.30 0.10 3.87
C TRP A 47 7.66 1.47 3.63
N HIS A 48 7.97 2.12 2.51
CA HIS A 48 7.33 3.38 2.11
C HIS A 48 5.82 3.23 1.95
N ILE A 49 5.35 2.13 1.37
CA ILE A 49 3.90 1.81 1.32
C ILE A 49 3.34 1.61 2.74
N ALA A 50 4.06 0.90 3.62
CA ALA A 50 3.61 0.68 4.99
C ALA A 50 3.46 1.96 5.82
N SER A 51 4.34 2.94 5.62
CA SER A 51 4.36 4.19 6.39
C SER A 51 3.44 5.29 5.85
N THR A 52 3.22 5.34 4.54
CA THR A 52 2.50 6.45 3.91
C THR A 52 1.06 6.63 4.42
N PRO A 53 0.25 5.59 4.66
CA PRO A 53 -1.12 5.76 5.14
C PRO A 53 -1.16 6.56 6.46
N HIS A 54 -0.28 6.26 7.41
CA HIS A 54 -0.21 7.02 8.66
C HIS A 54 0.38 8.42 8.46
N GLU A 55 1.47 8.54 7.69
CA GLU A 55 2.09 9.85 7.40
C GLU A 55 1.12 10.83 6.77
N MET A 56 0.33 10.39 5.79
CA MET A 56 -0.64 11.24 5.10
C MET A 56 -1.88 11.51 5.95
N LEU A 57 -2.49 10.48 6.55
CA LEU A 57 -3.81 10.66 7.17
C LEU A 57 -3.73 11.36 8.52
N THR A 58 -2.63 11.28 9.25
CA THR A 58 -2.51 12.05 10.51
C THR A 58 -2.52 13.57 10.28
N ARG A 59 -2.10 14.06 9.09
CA ARG A 59 -2.21 15.47 8.70
C ARG A 59 -3.66 15.96 8.56
N THR A 60 -4.60 15.04 8.36
CA THR A 60 -6.05 15.35 8.31
C THR A 60 -6.70 15.46 9.69
N GLY A 61 -5.92 15.26 10.76
CA GLY A 61 -6.39 15.16 12.14
C GLY A 61 -6.98 13.80 12.51
N LEU A 62 -6.84 12.79 11.65
CA LEU A 62 -7.19 11.40 12.00
C LEU A 62 -6.13 10.84 12.95
N GLU A 63 -6.55 10.27 14.08
CA GLU A 63 -5.63 9.72 15.08
C GLU A 63 -5.69 8.18 15.08
N PHE A 64 -4.55 7.53 14.87
CA PHE A 64 -4.44 6.07 14.94
C PHE A 64 -2.98 5.66 15.12
N PRO A 65 -2.69 4.48 15.68
CA PRO A 65 -1.30 4.02 15.82
C PRO A 65 -0.69 3.66 14.46
N ALA A 66 0.60 3.96 14.29
CA ALA A 66 1.45 3.34 13.28
C ALA A 66 2.39 2.32 13.91
N SER A 67 2.77 1.30 13.14
CA SER A 67 3.84 0.36 13.50
C SER A 67 5.14 0.66 12.76
N CYS A 68 5.17 1.76 12.01
CA CYS A 68 6.25 2.18 11.13
C CYS A 68 6.69 3.60 11.52
N HIS A 69 7.82 3.70 12.23
CA HIS A 69 8.31 4.98 12.78
C HIS A 69 9.68 5.40 12.24
N GLU A 70 10.42 4.47 11.62
CA GLU A 70 11.76 4.71 11.11
C GLU A 70 11.72 5.06 9.62
N GLU A 71 12.64 5.93 9.19
CA GLU A 71 12.77 6.29 7.77
C GLU A 71 13.30 5.13 6.92
N LYS A 72 14.14 4.27 7.52
CA LYS A 72 14.74 3.12 6.85
C LYS A 72 13.93 1.85 7.07
N ALA A 73 13.81 1.06 6.02
CA ALA A 73 13.15 -0.24 6.11
C ALA A 73 13.92 -1.21 7.03
N PRO A 74 13.22 -2.03 7.83
CA PRO A 74 13.85 -3.12 8.56
C PRO A 74 14.37 -4.19 7.58
N ALA A 75 15.36 -4.97 8.03
CA ALA A 75 15.94 -6.04 7.22
C ALA A 75 15.06 -7.30 7.11
N SER A 76 13.91 -7.34 7.80
CA SER A 76 13.00 -8.49 7.83
C SER A 76 11.75 -8.22 6.99
N ALA A 77 11.52 -9.05 5.97
CA ALA A 77 10.33 -8.98 5.12
C ALA A 77 9.06 -9.21 5.94
N LYS A 78 9.13 -10.13 6.92
CA LYS A 78 8.04 -10.37 7.86
C LYS A 78 7.69 -9.12 8.67
N ALA A 79 8.69 -8.41 9.20
CA ALA A 79 8.43 -7.19 9.96
C ALA A 79 7.74 -6.10 9.11
N ILE A 80 8.11 -5.98 7.82
CA ILE A 80 7.45 -5.07 6.88
C ILE A 80 5.99 -5.48 6.66
N ALA A 81 5.75 -6.77 6.39
CA ALA A 81 4.42 -7.30 6.13
C ALA A 81 3.49 -7.18 7.35
N ASP A 82 4.00 -7.40 8.56
CA ASP A 82 3.26 -7.24 9.81
C ASP A 82 2.94 -5.76 10.07
N ALA A 83 3.92 -4.86 9.90
CA ALA A 83 3.70 -3.42 10.08
C ALA A 83 2.65 -2.85 9.10
N TYR A 84 2.66 -3.32 7.85
CA TYR A 84 1.62 -2.94 6.88
C TYR A 84 0.23 -3.43 7.32
N ARG A 85 0.14 -4.69 7.77
CA ARG A 85 -1.11 -5.30 8.25
C ARG A 85 -1.73 -4.51 9.39
N GLU A 86 -0.91 -4.17 10.37
CA GLU A 86 -1.32 -3.42 11.56
C GLU A 86 -1.74 -2.00 11.20
N THR A 87 -0.93 -1.28 10.41
CA THR A 87 -1.22 0.11 10.01
C THR A 87 -2.48 0.20 9.16
N SER A 88 -2.68 -0.73 8.23
CA SER A 88 -3.88 -0.78 7.37
C SER A 88 -5.16 -1.06 8.17
N ALA A 89 -5.09 -1.98 9.12
CA ALA A 89 -6.22 -2.28 10.00
C ALA A 89 -6.54 -1.10 10.93
N ALA A 90 -5.52 -0.46 11.51
CA ALA A 90 -5.68 0.71 12.38
C ALA A 90 -6.29 1.90 11.63
N LEU A 91 -5.84 2.18 10.40
CA LEU A 91 -6.43 3.21 9.55
C LEU A 91 -7.92 2.97 9.32
N LEU A 92 -8.29 1.76 8.89
CA LEU A 92 -9.69 1.44 8.59
C LEU A 92 -10.57 1.56 9.84
N ALA A 93 -10.09 1.10 10.99
CA ALA A 93 -10.80 1.23 12.25
C ALA A 93 -11.02 2.71 12.62
N ALA A 94 -9.97 3.54 12.54
CA ALA A 94 -10.04 4.95 12.89
C ALA A 94 -10.97 5.74 11.97
N ILE A 95 -10.94 5.48 10.65
CA ILE A 95 -11.86 6.12 9.70
C ILE A 95 -13.31 5.78 10.06
N LYS A 96 -13.61 4.51 10.39
CA LYS A 96 -14.97 4.09 10.73
C LYS A 96 -15.47 4.63 12.07
N GLU A 97 -14.56 4.87 13.01
CA GLU A 97 -14.88 5.37 14.34
C GLU A 97 -15.01 6.90 14.37
N GLN A 98 -14.09 7.60 13.71
CA GLN A 98 -13.92 9.05 13.89
C GLN A 98 -14.57 9.86 12.78
N TRP A 99 -14.78 9.29 11.60
CA TRP A 99 -15.23 10.03 10.41
C TRP A 99 -16.63 9.62 9.97
N ASN A 100 -17.28 10.56 9.29
CA ASN A 100 -18.51 10.35 8.53
C ASN A 100 -18.37 11.00 7.14
N ASP A 101 -19.39 10.88 6.29
CA ASP A 101 -19.33 11.38 4.91
C ASP A 101 -19.11 12.90 4.82
N ALA A 102 -19.55 13.68 5.82
CA ALA A 102 -19.33 15.13 5.84
C ALA A 102 -17.85 15.48 6.03
N LYS A 103 -17.11 14.67 6.82
CA LYS A 103 -15.67 14.83 7.02
C LYS A 103 -14.87 14.77 5.73
N LEU A 104 -15.38 14.05 4.71
CA LEU A 104 -14.74 13.92 3.39
C LEU A 104 -14.75 15.23 2.58
N GLN A 105 -15.65 16.16 2.91
CA GLN A 105 -15.76 17.46 2.25
C GLN A 105 -14.88 18.54 2.89
N GLU A 106 -14.44 18.32 4.13
CA GLU A 106 -13.52 19.22 4.81
C GLU A 106 -12.18 19.27 4.07
N THR A 107 -11.60 20.46 4.07
CA THR A 107 -10.32 20.74 3.41
C THR A 107 -9.25 20.96 4.47
N VAL A 108 -8.10 20.34 4.27
CA VAL A 108 -6.93 20.46 5.16
C VAL A 108 -5.69 20.82 4.35
N ASP A 109 -4.71 21.43 5.01
CA ASP A 109 -3.39 21.61 4.42
C ASP A 109 -2.70 20.26 4.27
N MET A 110 -2.28 19.95 3.04
CA MET A 110 -1.55 18.77 2.66
C MET A 110 -0.33 19.21 1.84
N TYR A 111 0.82 19.31 2.50
CA TYR A 111 2.08 19.74 1.91
C TYR A 111 2.03 21.17 1.33
N GLY A 112 1.26 22.08 1.95
CA GLY A 112 1.10 23.46 1.50
C GLY A 112 -0.03 23.69 0.48
N ASP A 113 -0.69 22.61 0.02
CA ASP A 113 -1.88 22.67 -0.82
C ASP A 113 -3.15 22.33 0.00
N GLN A 114 -4.29 22.85 -0.43
CA GLN A 114 -5.57 22.63 0.25
C GLN A 114 -6.31 21.44 -0.38
N TRP A 115 -6.39 20.31 0.31
CA TRP A 115 -7.02 19.09 -0.19
C TRP A 115 -8.25 18.72 0.61
N GLN A 116 -9.31 18.31 -0.07
CA GLN A 116 -10.45 17.66 0.59
C GLN A 116 -10.02 16.29 1.15
N ASN A 117 -10.51 15.91 2.33
CA ASN A 117 -10.18 14.61 2.94
C ASN A 117 -10.54 13.43 2.02
N GLY A 118 -11.65 13.51 1.28
CA GLY A 118 -12.00 12.52 0.27
C GLY A 118 -11.01 12.39 -0.89
N LEU A 119 -10.22 13.45 -1.17
CA LEU A 119 -9.13 13.43 -2.14
C LEU A 119 -7.90 12.76 -1.53
N THR A 120 -7.56 13.09 -0.29
CA THR A 120 -6.48 12.44 0.45
C THR A 120 -6.65 10.92 0.47
N LEU A 121 -7.84 10.41 0.82
CA LEU A 121 -8.14 8.98 0.81
C LEU A 121 -7.96 8.34 -0.58
N HIS A 122 -8.36 9.05 -1.63
CA HIS A 122 -8.18 8.58 -3.00
C HIS A 122 -6.69 8.51 -3.37
N ILE A 123 -5.91 9.54 -3.02
CA ILE A 123 -4.48 9.60 -3.31
C ILE A 123 -3.72 8.51 -2.55
N VAL A 124 -4.08 8.21 -1.30
CA VAL A 124 -3.45 7.13 -0.52
C VAL A 124 -3.57 5.79 -1.25
N ILE A 125 -4.77 5.47 -1.75
CA ILE A 125 -4.98 4.25 -2.56
C ILE A 125 -4.17 4.31 -3.86
N MET A 126 -4.25 5.40 -4.62
CA MET A 126 -3.57 5.49 -5.91
C MET A 126 -2.03 5.45 -5.77
N HIS A 127 -1.49 6.05 -4.71
CA HIS A 127 -0.08 6.01 -4.37
C HIS A 127 0.37 4.58 -4.00
N GLU A 128 -0.42 3.87 -3.21
CA GLU A 128 -0.16 2.45 -2.90
C GLU A 128 -0.18 1.59 -4.17
N VAL A 129 -1.21 1.73 -5.01
CA VAL A 129 -1.32 0.99 -6.28
C VAL A 129 -0.12 1.28 -7.20
N HIS A 130 0.30 2.55 -7.29
CA HIS A 130 1.45 2.96 -8.08
C HIS A 130 2.73 2.25 -7.61
N HIS A 131 3.07 2.33 -6.32
CA HIS A 131 4.28 1.71 -5.80
C HIS A 131 4.20 0.19 -5.74
N ARG A 132 3.01 -0.40 -5.50
CA ARG A 132 2.80 -1.85 -5.61
C ARG A 132 3.08 -2.32 -7.02
N GLY A 133 2.67 -1.56 -8.04
CA GLY A 133 3.02 -1.81 -9.44
C GLY A 133 4.54 -1.89 -9.64
N GLN A 134 5.29 -0.93 -9.10
CA GLN A 134 6.76 -0.94 -9.12
C GLN A 134 7.34 -2.18 -8.42
N MET A 135 6.80 -2.54 -7.25
CA MET A 135 7.22 -3.73 -6.51
C MET A 135 7.06 -5.00 -7.34
N THR A 136 5.98 -5.15 -8.11
CA THR A 136 5.78 -6.36 -8.92
C THR A 136 6.89 -6.59 -9.97
N VAL A 137 7.52 -5.53 -10.46
CA VAL A 137 8.65 -5.64 -11.40
C VAL A 137 9.90 -6.09 -10.65
N LEU A 138 10.20 -5.46 -9.51
CA LEU A 138 11.34 -5.82 -8.67
C LEU A 138 11.23 -7.24 -8.11
N MET A 139 10.03 -7.67 -7.71
CA MET A 139 9.75 -9.03 -7.27
C MET A 139 10.12 -10.05 -8.36
N ARG A 140 9.74 -9.80 -9.63
CA ARG A 140 10.13 -10.67 -10.75
C ARG A 140 11.64 -10.68 -10.97
N GLN A 141 12.31 -9.53 -10.87
CA GLN A 141 13.77 -9.45 -10.95
C GLN A 141 14.45 -10.24 -9.82
N ALA A 142 13.84 -10.26 -8.63
CA ALA A 142 14.30 -11.05 -7.48
C ALA A 142 13.89 -12.53 -7.55
N GLY A 143 13.25 -12.99 -8.63
CA GLY A 143 12.81 -14.37 -8.80
C GLY A 143 11.62 -14.78 -7.93
N LEU A 144 10.87 -13.82 -7.38
CA LEU A 144 9.68 -14.09 -6.57
C LEU A 144 8.45 -14.35 -7.45
N ARG A 145 7.56 -15.20 -6.95
CA ARG A 145 6.19 -15.35 -7.46
C ARG A 145 5.37 -14.10 -7.09
N VAL A 146 4.95 -13.35 -8.09
CA VAL A 146 4.07 -12.20 -7.89
C VAL A 146 2.62 -12.69 -7.81
N PRO A 147 1.81 -12.26 -6.83
CA PRO A 147 0.39 -12.60 -6.79
C PRO A 147 -0.39 -11.94 -7.94
N ASP A 148 -1.52 -12.51 -8.32
CA ASP A 148 -2.52 -11.81 -9.13
C ASP A 148 -2.98 -10.53 -8.41
N LEU A 149 -3.27 -9.46 -9.15
CA LEU A 149 -3.75 -8.20 -8.57
C LEU A 149 -5.05 -7.74 -9.23
N TYR A 150 -5.00 -7.47 -10.53
CA TYR A 150 -6.17 -7.10 -11.34
C TYR A 150 -6.40 -8.07 -12.51
N GLY A 151 -5.69 -9.20 -12.49
CA GLY A 151 -5.70 -10.20 -13.54
C GLY A 151 -4.62 -11.24 -13.31
N PRO A 152 -4.69 -12.36 -14.03
CA PRO A 152 -3.74 -13.46 -13.91
C PRO A 152 -2.33 -13.03 -14.36
N THR A 153 -1.34 -13.51 -13.62
CA THR A 153 0.08 -13.48 -13.98
C THR A 153 0.42 -14.60 -14.95
N ARG A 154 1.58 -14.51 -15.61
CA ARG A 154 2.09 -15.58 -16.49
C ARG A 154 2.11 -16.94 -15.78
N GLU A 155 2.49 -16.95 -14.52
CA GLU A 155 2.56 -18.16 -13.69
C GLU A 155 1.17 -18.74 -13.42
N ASP A 156 0.14 -17.92 -13.21
CA ASP A 156 -1.25 -18.38 -13.06
C ASP A 156 -1.74 -19.14 -14.30
N TRP A 157 -1.47 -18.61 -15.50
CA TRP A 157 -1.83 -19.28 -16.76
C TRP A 157 -1.18 -20.66 -16.88
N ILE A 158 0.13 -20.75 -16.57
CA ILE A 158 0.88 -22.01 -16.60
C ILE A 158 0.29 -23.03 -15.61
N GLU A 159 -0.01 -22.59 -14.38
CA GLU A 159 -0.61 -23.42 -13.33
C GLU A 159 -2.02 -23.92 -13.71
N TRP A 160 -2.77 -23.14 -14.50
CA TRP A 160 -4.07 -23.54 -15.05
C TRP A 160 -3.98 -24.43 -16.31
N GLY A 161 -2.77 -24.73 -16.78
CA GLY A 161 -2.56 -25.48 -18.03
C GLY A 161 -2.98 -24.71 -19.28
N GLN A 162 -2.97 -23.38 -19.22
CA GLN A 162 -3.33 -22.49 -20.32
C GLN A 162 -2.09 -21.77 -20.88
N GLU A 163 -2.18 -21.30 -22.12
CA GLU A 163 -1.10 -20.54 -22.75
C GLU A 163 -1.08 -19.09 -22.21
N PRO A 164 0.05 -18.60 -21.68
CA PRO A 164 0.15 -17.23 -21.20
C PRO A 164 -0.04 -16.20 -22.33
N GLN A 165 -0.80 -15.15 -22.06
CA GLN A 165 -0.92 -14.00 -22.97
C GLN A 165 0.33 -13.12 -22.82
N LEU A 166 1.11 -12.98 -23.91
CA LEU A 166 2.33 -12.17 -23.99
C LEU A 166 2.07 -10.83 -24.69
#